data_AF-A0A8S4G8E8-F1
#
_entry.id   AF-A0A8S4G8E8-F1
#
_cell.length_a   1.000
_cell.length_b   1.000
_cell.length_c   1.000
_cell.angle_alpha   90.00
_cell.angle_beta   90.00
_cell.angle_gamma   90.00
#
_symmetry.space_group_name_H-M   'P 1'
#
loop_
_entity.id
_entity.type
_entity.pdbx_description
1 polymer ?
#
loop_
_entity_poly.entity_id
_entity_poly.type
_entity_poly.pdbx_seq_one_letter_code
_entity_poly.pdbx_strand_id
1 'polypeptide(L)'
;MMEGSLSKWTNVMKGWQYRWFVLDDNAGLLSYYTSKEKMTRGVRRGCVRLRAAVIGIDDEDDSTFTITVDHKTFHFQARDGSERESWVRALEDTISRHGRRERWSRLPAPPPRRSDLERRVAEADKYLQIMIDLRAKLDTRVSELTDPIEKSRGQVILDHANAMLDNIKHSIVLLQIAKNTINPVNGMYQGPSIPSSQTHIKQDKISPEPTSVELGAECRELTTSMSLTQLDDRLDANRPMTLLVPDTSYSSSEGEDDFYDADDEPTRPAPPAPSLATG
;
A
#
# COMPACT_ATOMS: atom_id res chain seq x y z
N MET A 1 8.82 10.42 10.74
CA MET A 1 9.81 9.39 10.40
C MET A 1 10.91 9.49 11.43
N MET A 2 11.28 8.38 12.04
CA MET A 2 12.26 8.33 13.13
C MET A 2 13.32 7.30 12.79
N GLU A 3 14.59 7.63 13.00
CA GLU A 3 15.72 6.77 12.65
C GLU A 3 16.80 6.79 13.74
N GLY A 4 17.56 5.71 13.87
CA GLY A 4 18.60 5.59 14.89
C GLY A 4 19.19 4.19 15.02
N SER A 5 20.13 4.04 15.95
CA SER A 5 20.77 2.77 16.26
C SER A 5 20.08 2.08 17.44
N LEU A 6 19.67 0.83 17.28
CA LEU A 6 19.27 -0.02 18.41
C LEU A 6 20.08 -1.31 18.40
N SER A 7 20.31 -1.89 19.58
CA SER A 7 20.74 -3.27 19.71
C SER A 7 19.53 -4.18 19.52
N LYS A 8 19.63 -5.14 18.60
CA LYS A 8 18.59 -6.17 18.36
C LYS A 8 19.15 -7.55 18.69
N TRP A 9 18.40 -8.36 19.44
CA TRP A 9 18.73 -9.77 19.61
C TRP A 9 18.64 -10.52 18.26
N THR A 10 19.65 -11.32 17.94
CA THR A 10 19.70 -12.11 16.70
C THR A 10 19.49 -13.59 16.98
N ASN A 11 20.45 -14.25 17.63
CA ASN A 11 20.35 -15.63 18.08
C ASN A 11 21.38 -15.87 19.21
N VAL A 12 21.41 -17.08 19.78
CA VAL A 12 22.31 -17.43 20.91
C VAL A 12 23.81 -17.27 20.55
N MET A 13 24.18 -17.43 19.28
CA MET A 13 25.59 -17.38 18.82
C MET A 13 26.09 -15.96 18.54
N LYS A 14 25.28 -15.13 17.86
CA LYS A 14 25.61 -13.75 17.47
C LYS A 14 25.10 -12.71 18.50
N GLY A 15 24.22 -13.10 19.42
CA GLY A 15 23.75 -12.30 20.56
C GLY A 15 23.00 -11.01 20.17
N TRP A 16 23.22 -9.97 20.97
CA TRP A 16 22.80 -8.60 20.67
C TRP A 16 23.68 -7.98 19.58
N GLN A 17 23.04 -7.34 18.60
CA GLN A 17 23.73 -6.76 17.44
C GLN A 17 23.20 -5.36 17.17
N TYR A 18 24.10 -4.38 17.08
CA TYR A 18 23.73 -3.03 16.64
C TYR A 18 23.22 -3.06 15.19
N ARG A 19 22.07 -2.42 14.98
CA ARG A 19 21.43 -2.24 13.67
C ARG A 19 20.91 -0.82 13.53
N TRP A 20 20.90 -0.32 12.31
CA TRP A 20 20.26 0.96 11.99
C TRP A 20 18.79 0.72 11.69
N PHE A 21 17.91 1.44 12.36
CA PHE A 21 16.46 1.33 12.24
C PHE A 21 15.87 2.59 11.62
N VAL A 22 14.82 2.40 10.81
CA VAL A 22 14.03 3.47 10.21
C VAL A 22 12.55 3.12 10.37
N LEU A 23 11.82 4.00 11.05
CA LEU A 23 10.37 3.94 11.27
C LEU A 23 9.65 4.74 10.19
N ASP A 24 8.91 4.03 9.32
CA ASP A 24 7.97 4.61 8.38
C ASP A 24 6.56 4.65 8.98
N ASP A 25 6.21 5.83 9.50
CA ASP A 25 4.89 6.15 10.06
C ASP A 25 3.74 5.92 9.06
N ASN A 26 3.98 6.16 7.77
CA ASN A 26 2.98 6.12 6.71
C ASN A 26 2.73 4.70 6.21
N ALA A 27 3.78 3.88 6.11
CA ALA A 27 3.69 2.47 5.74
C ALA A 27 3.32 1.56 6.93
N GLY A 28 3.60 1.99 8.17
CA GLY A 28 3.44 1.15 9.36
C GLY A 28 4.53 0.08 9.47
N LEU A 29 5.76 0.43 9.06
CA LEU A 29 6.90 -0.48 8.98
C LEU A 29 8.08 0.05 9.79
N LEU A 30 8.68 -0.83 10.58
CA LEU A 30 10.00 -0.62 11.18
C LEU A 30 11.03 -1.43 10.36
N SER A 31 11.77 -0.75 9.48
CA SER A 31 12.81 -1.38 8.66
C SER A 31 14.16 -1.34 9.38
N TYR A 32 15.02 -2.34 9.16
CA TYR A 32 16.36 -2.37 9.74
C TYR A 32 17.45 -2.80 8.75
N TYR A 33 18.66 -2.31 9.03
CA TYR A 33 19.84 -2.39 8.18
C TYR A 33 21.05 -2.79 9.03
N THR A 34 22.06 -3.42 8.43
CA THR A 34 23.29 -3.79 9.14
C THR A 34 24.11 -2.57 9.58
N SER A 35 24.05 -1.47 8.83
CA SER A 35 24.64 -0.17 9.16
C SER A 35 23.85 0.98 8.53
N LYS A 36 24.12 2.24 8.93
CA LYS A 36 23.56 3.44 8.28
C LYS A 36 23.99 3.59 6.82
N GLU A 37 25.18 3.09 6.47
CA GLU A 37 25.66 3.07 5.09
C GLU A 37 24.90 2.05 4.22
N LYS A 38 24.64 0.84 4.71
CA LYS A 38 23.81 -0.12 3.98
C LYS A 38 22.37 0.40 3.84
N MET A 39 21.90 1.27 4.74
CA MET A 39 20.65 2.04 4.56
C MET A 39 20.72 3.07 3.44
N THR A 40 21.78 3.88 3.32
CA THR A 40 21.89 4.86 2.21
C THR A 40 22.07 4.17 0.86
N ARG A 41 22.70 2.98 0.83
CA ARG A 41 22.77 2.09 -0.34
C ARG A 41 21.46 1.29 -0.60
N GLY A 42 20.42 1.45 0.22
CA GLY A 42 19.10 0.81 0.05
C GLY A 42 19.00 -0.68 0.45
N VAL A 43 20.06 -1.26 1.00
CA VAL A 43 20.19 -2.72 1.28
C VAL A 43 19.46 -3.09 2.59
N ARG A 44 18.13 -3.19 2.55
CA ARG A 44 17.29 -3.52 3.72
C ARG A 44 17.51 -4.97 4.18
N ARG A 45 17.95 -5.14 5.44
CA ARG A 45 18.19 -6.46 6.04
C ARG A 45 16.92 -7.12 6.58
N GLY A 46 15.91 -6.35 6.98
CA GLY A 46 14.61 -6.87 7.38
C GLY A 46 13.61 -5.78 7.72
N CYS A 47 12.38 -6.17 8.05
CA CYS A 47 11.37 -5.25 8.57
C CYS A 47 10.34 -5.94 9.47
N VAL A 48 9.87 -5.19 10.47
CA VAL A 48 8.77 -5.56 11.37
C VAL A 48 7.53 -4.77 10.95
N ARG A 49 6.39 -5.46 10.80
CA ARG A 49 5.11 -4.80 10.56
C ARG A 49 4.54 -4.31 11.89
N LEU A 50 4.10 -3.06 11.93
CA LEU A 50 3.56 -2.45 13.16
C LEU A 50 2.03 -2.53 13.22
N ARG A 51 1.35 -2.93 12.14
CA ARG A 51 -0.09 -3.23 12.17
C ARG A 51 -0.33 -4.43 13.09
N ALA A 52 -1.11 -4.22 14.15
CA ALA A 52 -1.41 -5.22 15.18
C ALA A 52 -0.19 -5.78 15.94
N ALA A 53 0.94 -5.06 15.93
CA ALA A 53 2.05 -5.36 16.82
C ALA A 53 1.72 -4.93 18.26
N VAL A 54 2.27 -5.65 19.23
CA VAL A 54 2.19 -5.34 20.67
C VAL A 54 3.60 -5.02 21.17
N ILE A 55 3.74 -3.93 21.92
CA ILE A 55 5.01 -3.59 22.58
C ILE A 55 4.96 -4.13 24.01
N GLY A 56 6.02 -4.82 24.43
CA GLY A 56 6.24 -5.19 25.82
C GLY A 56 7.44 -4.43 26.36
N ILE A 57 7.26 -3.75 27.50
CA ILE A 57 8.33 -3.07 28.24
C ILE A 57 8.65 -3.95 29.46
N ASP A 58 9.93 -4.04 29.82
CA ASP A 58 10.36 -4.67 31.07
C ASP A 58 10.52 -3.59 32.15
N ASP A 59 10.02 -3.87 33.36
CA ASP A 59 10.12 -2.99 34.51
C ASP A 59 11.49 -3.14 35.23
N GLU A 60 12.26 -4.19 34.95
CA GLU A 60 13.59 -4.43 35.53
C GLU A 60 14.75 -3.75 34.76
N ASP A 61 14.61 -3.50 33.45
CA ASP A 61 15.64 -2.87 32.61
C ASP A 61 15.09 -1.67 31.81
N ASP A 62 15.50 -0.48 32.26
CA ASP A 62 15.14 0.80 31.64
C ASP A 62 15.55 0.97 30.17
N SER A 63 16.42 0.12 29.63
CA SER A 63 16.91 0.20 28.25
C SER A 63 16.18 -0.71 27.26
N THR A 64 15.46 -1.74 27.73
CA THR A 64 14.93 -2.80 26.85
C THR A 64 13.44 -2.65 26.52
N PHE A 65 13.06 -3.17 25.36
CA PHE A 65 11.67 -3.36 24.96
C PHE A 65 11.55 -4.48 23.93
N THR A 66 10.33 -4.95 23.73
CA THR A 66 10.01 -6.00 22.76
C THR A 66 8.91 -5.55 21.82
N ILE A 67 8.91 -6.08 20.59
CA ILE A 67 7.78 -5.96 19.66
C ILE A 67 7.33 -7.37 19.29
N THR A 68 6.11 -7.74 19.61
CA THR A 68 5.49 -9.02 19.25
C THR A 68 4.47 -8.82 18.13
N VAL A 69 4.63 -9.51 17.01
CA VAL A 69 3.73 -9.49 15.86
C VAL A 69 3.83 -10.81 15.08
N ASP A 70 2.75 -11.27 14.44
CA ASP A 70 2.76 -12.51 13.64
C ASP A 70 3.29 -13.75 14.40
N HIS A 71 3.03 -13.84 15.71
CA HIS A 71 3.60 -14.84 16.65
C HIS A 71 5.14 -14.83 16.80
N LYS A 72 5.82 -13.78 16.32
CA LYS A 72 7.26 -13.55 16.50
C LYS A 72 7.50 -12.40 17.47
N THR A 73 8.43 -12.58 18.40
CA THR A 73 8.88 -11.53 19.33
C THR A 73 10.27 -11.06 18.95
N PHE A 74 10.43 -9.75 18.76
CA PHE A 74 11.70 -9.10 18.51
C PHE A 74 12.13 -8.35 19.76
N HIS A 75 13.34 -8.63 20.26
CA HIS A 75 13.91 -7.96 21.43
C HIS A 75 14.86 -6.84 20.99
N PHE A 76 14.71 -5.68 21.62
CA PHE A 76 15.46 -4.46 21.36
C PHE A 76 16.02 -3.87 22.66
N GLN A 77 17.15 -3.20 22.54
CA GLN A 77 17.79 -2.45 23.60
C GLN A 77 18.25 -1.09 23.03
N ALA A 78 17.83 -0.02 23.70
CA ALA A 78 18.26 1.35 23.46
C ALA A 78 19.53 1.68 24.27
N ARG A 79 20.12 2.86 24.06
CA ARG A 79 21.29 3.33 24.84
C ARG A 79 20.93 3.67 26.28
N ASP A 80 19.74 4.21 26.49
CA ASP A 80 19.20 4.62 27.79
C ASP A 80 17.66 4.64 27.76
N GLY A 81 17.05 4.87 28.92
CA GLY A 81 15.59 4.91 29.06
C GLY A 81 14.89 6.05 28.34
N SER A 82 15.57 7.17 28.08
CA SER A 82 14.99 8.28 27.32
C SER A 82 14.92 7.95 25.81
N GLU A 83 15.94 7.27 25.29
CA GLU A 83 15.92 6.72 23.93
C GLU A 83 14.88 5.59 23.84
N ARG A 84 14.82 4.66 24.81
CA ARG A 84 13.75 3.63 24.88
C ARG A 84 12.37 4.27 24.79
N GLU A 85 12.06 5.23 25.65
CA GLU A 85 10.76 5.90 25.66
C GLU A 85 10.46 6.62 24.34
N SER A 86 11.46 7.27 23.72
CA SER A 86 11.31 7.91 22.41
C SER A 86 10.94 6.89 21.34
N TRP A 87 11.64 5.75 21.30
CA TRP A 87 11.33 4.66 20.38
C TRP A 87 9.93 4.08 20.62
N VAL A 88 9.60 3.74 21.87
CA VAL A 88 8.30 3.19 22.26
C VAL A 88 7.18 4.14 21.85
N ARG A 89 7.22 5.42 22.24
CA ARG A 89 6.15 6.40 21.94
C ARG A 89 5.86 6.51 20.43
N ALA A 90 6.89 6.60 19.59
CA ALA A 90 6.69 6.71 18.14
C ALA A 90 6.20 5.39 17.51
N LEU A 91 6.62 4.25 18.04
CA LEU A 91 6.11 2.94 17.63
C LEU A 91 4.63 2.79 18.04
N GLU A 92 4.25 3.13 19.27
CA GLU A 92 2.86 3.10 19.77
C GLU A 92 1.92 3.99 18.96
N ASP A 93 2.33 5.22 18.62
CA ASP A 93 1.54 6.12 17.76
C ASP A 93 1.36 5.51 16.35
N THR A 94 2.41 4.91 15.80
CA THR A 94 2.33 4.22 14.50
C THR A 94 1.42 2.98 14.55
N ILE A 95 1.57 2.12 15.55
CA ILE A 95 0.68 0.97 15.79
C ILE A 95 -0.77 1.44 15.93
N SER A 96 -1.01 2.50 16.70
CA SER A 96 -2.34 3.08 16.95
C SER A 96 -3.00 3.63 15.68
N ARG A 97 -2.23 4.36 14.85
CA ARG A 97 -2.70 4.89 13.56
C ARG A 97 -3.08 3.77 12.59
N HIS A 98 -2.26 2.72 12.47
CA HIS A 98 -2.51 1.58 11.57
C HIS A 98 -3.52 0.56 12.10
N GLY A 99 -3.68 0.46 13.42
CA GLY A 99 -4.69 -0.36 14.09
C GLY A 99 -6.12 0.17 13.87
N ARG A 100 -6.32 1.49 13.95
CA ARG A 100 -7.64 2.10 13.64
C ARG A 100 -8.09 1.79 12.21
N ARG A 101 -7.16 1.73 11.24
CA ARG A 101 -7.49 1.47 9.83
C ARG A 101 -8.10 0.08 9.63
N GLU A 102 -7.65 -0.96 10.34
CA GLU A 102 -8.32 -2.29 10.31
C GLU A 102 -9.75 -2.23 10.86
N ARG A 103 -9.99 -1.47 11.94
CA ARG A 103 -11.32 -1.42 12.57
C ARG A 103 -12.42 -0.90 11.64
N TRP A 104 -12.08 0.01 10.73
CA TRP A 104 -12.99 0.50 9.69
C TRP A 104 -13.03 -0.38 8.43
N SER A 105 -12.02 -1.23 8.20
CA SER A 105 -11.97 -2.17 7.06
C SER A 105 -12.58 -3.55 7.36
N ARG A 106 -12.57 -4.01 8.61
CA ARG A 106 -13.05 -5.35 9.03
C ARG A 106 -14.51 -5.39 9.46
N LEU A 107 -15.10 -4.25 9.81
CA LEU A 107 -16.54 -4.18 9.99
C LEU A 107 -17.18 -4.14 8.59
N PRO A 108 -18.05 -5.09 8.22
CA PRO A 108 -18.85 -4.91 7.01
C PRO A 108 -19.64 -3.61 7.18
N ALA A 109 -19.40 -2.66 6.28
CA ALA A 109 -20.10 -1.39 6.30
C ALA A 109 -21.61 -1.67 6.30
N PRO A 110 -22.42 -1.01 7.15
CA PRO A 110 -23.86 -1.22 7.15
C PRO A 110 -24.40 -1.10 5.73
N PRO A 111 -25.27 -2.02 5.26
CA PRO A 111 -25.73 -2.03 3.89
C PRO A 111 -26.29 -0.64 3.54
N PRO A 112 -25.83 -0.01 2.46
CA PRO A 112 -26.08 1.40 2.21
C PRO A 112 -27.58 1.64 2.09
N ARG A 113 -28.15 2.47 2.95
CA ARG A 113 -29.59 2.74 2.92
C ARG A 113 -29.89 3.66 1.74
N ARG A 114 -31.10 3.55 1.20
CA ARG A 114 -31.60 4.46 0.15
C ARG A 114 -31.41 5.94 0.54
N SER A 115 -31.66 6.29 1.80
CA SER A 115 -31.44 7.63 2.37
C SER A 115 -29.97 8.08 2.37
N ASP A 116 -29.02 7.16 2.50
CA ASP A 116 -27.58 7.48 2.45
C ASP A 116 -27.14 7.77 1.01
N LEU A 117 -27.73 7.08 0.02
CA LEU A 117 -27.52 7.40 -1.40
C LEU A 117 -28.25 8.69 -1.81
N GLU A 118 -29.45 8.95 -1.29
CA GLU A 118 -30.15 10.23 -1.50
C GLU A 118 -29.31 11.41 -0.97
N ARG A 119 -28.74 11.27 0.24
CA ARG A 119 -27.78 12.25 0.78
C ARG A 119 -26.55 12.41 -0.10
N ARG A 120 -25.96 11.31 -0.58
CA ARG A 120 -24.76 11.34 -1.45
C ARG A 120 -25.01 11.93 -2.84
N VAL A 121 -26.17 11.68 -3.45
CA VAL A 121 -26.58 12.33 -4.70
C VAL A 121 -26.68 13.84 -4.48
N ALA A 122 -27.43 14.27 -3.45
CA ALA A 122 -27.58 15.69 -3.12
C ALA A 122 -26.26 16.39 -2.71
N GLU A 123 -25.27 15.65 -2.20
CA GLU A 123 -23.92 16.16 -1.93
C GLU A 123 -23.11 16.30 -3.23
N ALA A 124 -23.14 15.28 -4.09
CA ALA A 124 -22.48 15.31 -5.40
C ALA A 124 -23.05 16.39 -6.32
N ASP A 125 -24.36 16.63 -6.30
CA ASP A 125 -25.01 17.74 -7.02
C ASP A 125 -24.48 19.12 -6.56
N LYS A 126 -24.21 19.29 -5.26
CA LYS A 126 -23.59 20.53 -4.74
C LYS A 126 -22.15 20.68 -5.24
N TYR A 127 -21.34 19.62 -5.21
CA TYR A 127 -19.99 19.66 -5.77
C TYR A 127 -19.99 19.92 -7.28
N LEU A 128 -20.94 19.34 -8.03
CA LEU A 128 -21.13 19.61 -9.46
C LEU A 128 -21.42 21.10 -9.69
N GLN A 129 -22.32 21.69 -8.92
CA GLN A 129 -22.67 23.11 -9.04
C GLN A 129 -21.49 24.04 -8.71
N ILE A 130 -20.69 23.70 -7.69
CA ILE A 130 -19.45 24.43 -7.36
C ILE A 130 -18.43 24.30 -8.50
N MET A 131 -18.24 23.11 -9.06
CA MET A 131 -17.30 22.89 -10.17
C MET A 131 -17.73 23.61 -11.45
N ILE A 132 -19.02 23.70 -11.75
CA ILE A 132 -19.56 24.49 -12.87
C ILE A 132 -19.21 25.98 -12.69
N ASP A 133 -19.45 26.54 -11.51
CA ASP A 133 -19.16 27.95 -11.18
C ASP A 133 -17.65 28.26 -11.22
N LEU A 134 -16.82 27.41 -10.61
CA LEU A 134 -15.35 27.55 -10.64
C LEU A 134 -14.79 27.44 -12.06
N ARG A 135 -15.30 26.49 -12.86
CA ARG A 135 -14.94 26.33 -14.27
C ARG A 135 -15.33 27.57 -15.08
N ALA A 136 -16.54 28.11 -14.89
CA ALA A 136 -16.97 29.32 -15.59
C ALA A 136 -16.10 30.54 -15.24
N LYS A 137 -15.77 30.72 -13.95
CA LYS A 137 -14.86 31.79 -13.49
C LYS A 137 -13.43 31.63 -14.03
N LEU A 138 -12.95 30.39 -14.15
CA LEU A 138 -11.66 30.10 -14.77
C LEU A 138 -11.68 30.41 -16.28
N ASP A 139 -12.78 30.06 -16.97
CA ASP A 139 -12.99 30.29 -18.40
C ASP A 139 -12.91 31.78 -18.74
N THR A 140 -13.64 32.62 -17.97
CA THR A 140 -13.54 34.07 -18.07
C THR A 140 -12.11 34.57 -17.87
N ARG A 141 -11.43 34.15 -16.79
CA ARG A 141 -10.04 34.57 -16.51
C ARG A 141 -9.08 34.18 -17.62
N VAL A 142 -9.19 32.98 -18.19
CA VAL A 142 -8.33 32.53 -19.31
C VAL A 142 -8.67 33.29 -20.60
N SER A 143 -9.92 33.72 -20.78
CA SER A 143 -10.30 34.59 -21.91
C SER A 143 -9.66 35.97 -21.83
N GLU A 144 -9.54 36.53 -20.61
CA GLU A 144 -8.95 37.85 -20.29
C GLU A 144 -7.41 37.88 -20.42
N LEU A 145 -6.74 36.73 -20.41
CA LEU A 145 -5.28 36.65 -20.59
C LEU A 145 -4.88 37.09 -22.01
N THR A 146 -3.97 38.06 -22.06
CA THR A 146 -3.36 38.62 -23.28
C THR A 146 -2.11 37.88 -23.73
N ASP A 147 -1.33 37.31 -22.81
CA ASP A 147 -0.13 36.54 -23.15
C ASP A 147 -0.51 35.13 -23.68
N PRO A 148 -0.04 34.73 -24.89
CA PRO A 148 -0.35 33.42 -25.45
C PRO A 148 0.21 32.24 -24.64
N ILE A 149 1.32 32.40 -23.91
CA ILE A 149 1.90 31.31 -23.11
C ILE A 149 1.04 31.06 -21.87
N GLU A 150 0.71 32.09 -21.10
CA GLU A 150 -0.21 32.00 -19.97
C GLU A 150 -1.59 31.49 -20.39
N LYS A 151 -2.12 31.95 -21.53
CA LYS A 151 -3.38 31.47 -22.09
C LYS A 151 -3.35 29.97 -22.41
N SER A 152 -2.24 29.47 -22.96
CA SER A 152 -2.06 28.04 -23.21
C SER A 152 -2.04 27.21 -21.91
N ARG A 153 -1.41 27.73 -20.85
CA ARG A 153 -1.39 27.09 -19.52
C ARG A 153 -2.78 27.11 -18.88
N GLY A 154 -3.50 28.21 -19.03
CA GLY A 154 -4.89 28.36 -18.60
C GLY A 154 -5.83 27.34 -19.27
N GLN A 155 -5.66 27.12 -20.57
CA GLN A 155 -6.44 26.13 -21.31
C GLN A 155 -6.23 24.71 -20.77
N VAL A 156 -4.99 24.31 -20.49
CA VAL A 156 -4.71 22.99 -19.88
C VAL A 156 -5.44 22.83 -18.54
N ILE A 157 -5.51 23.87 -17.71
CA ILE A 157 -6.23 23.81 -16.42
C ILE A 157 -7.75 23.71 -16.65
N LEU A 158 -8.30 24.40 -17.65
CA LEU A 158 -9.71 24.25 -18.06
C LEU A 158 -10.03 22.83 -18.51
N ASP A 159 -9.16 22.20 -19.29
CA ASP A 159 -9.35 20.83 -19.78
C ASP A 159 -9.37 19.82 -18.62
N HIS A 160 -8.49 20.00 -17.62
CA HIS A 160 -8.54 19.23 -16.37
C HIS A 160 -9.83 19.49 -15.57
N ALA A 161 -10.28 20.75 -15.48
CA ALA A 161 -11.53 21.10 -14.81
C ALA A 161 -12.77 20.50 -15.50
N ASN A 162 -12.78 20.42 -16.83
CA ASN A 162 -13.79 19.71 -17.62
C ASN A 162 -13.80 18.20 -17.27
N ALA A 163 -12.63 17.55 -17.26
CA ALA A 163 -12.53 16.13 -16.90
C ALA A 163 -13.01 15.85 -15.46
N MET A 164 -12.69 16.72 -14.50
CA MET A 164 -13.21 16.62 -13.13
C MET A 164 -14.74 16.76 -13.07
N LEU A 165 -15.31 17.69 -13.85
CA LEU A 165 -16.74 17.92 -13.93
C LEU A 165 -17.48 16.69 -14.49
N ASP A 166 -16.93 16.06 -15.53
CA ASP A 166 -17.51 14.83 -16.11
C ASP A 166 -17.38 13.61 -15.20
N ASN A 167 -16.27 13.50 -14.44
CA ASN A 167 -16.14 12.47 -13.40
C ASN A 167 -17.19 12.62 -12.29
N ILE A 168 -17.55 13.85 -11.92
CA ILE A 168 -18.63 14.11 -10.94
C ILE A 168 -20.00 13.75 -11.54
N LYS A 169 -20.29 14.13 -12.79
CA LYS A 169 -21.53 13.71 -13.49
C LYS A 169 -21.66 12.18 -13.50
N HIS A 170 -20.60 11.46 -13.87
CA HIS A 170 -20.61 10.00 -13.92
C HIS A 170 -20.83 9.40 -12.51
N SER A 171 -20.21 9.96 -11.48
CA SER A 171 -20.43 9.57 -10.08
C SER A 171 -21.89 9.75 -9.65
N ILE A 172 -22.55 10.85 -10.04
CA ILE A 172 -23.98 11.08 -9.79
C ILE A 172 -24.84 10.02 -10.49
N VAL A 173 -24.54 9.68 -11.75
CA VAL A 173 -25.24 8.62 -12.49
C VAL A 173 -25.11 7.26 -11.78
N LEU A 174 -23.89 6.88 -11.34
CA LEU A 174 -23.66 5.63 -10.61
C LEU A 174 -24.40 5.60 -9.26
N LEU A 175 -24.40 6.71 -8.51
CA LEU A 175 -25.17 6.84 -7.27
C LEU A 175 -26.68 6.76 -7.52
N GLN A 176 -27.17 7.33 -8.63
CA GLN A 176 -28.58 7.29 -9.00
C GLN A 176 -29.02 5.88 -9.47
N ILE A 177 -28.16 5.14 -10.18
CA ILE A 177 -28.38 3.73 -10.52
C ILE A 177 -28.45 2.90 -9.24
N ALA A 178 -27.44 3.01 -8.36
CA ALA A 178 -27.38 2.26 -7.10
C ALA A 178 -28.57 2.59 -6.17
N LYS A 179 -29.05 3.83 -6.15
CA LYS A 179 -30.27 4.22 -5.40
C LYS A 179 -31.51 3.49 -5.92
N ASN A 180 -31.62 3.35 -7.23
CA ASN A 180 -32.75 2.71 -7.89
C ASN A 180 -32.73 1.18 -7.77
N THR A 181 -31.57 0.54 -7.57
CA THR A 181 -31.46 -0.92 -7.41
C THR A 181 -31.69 -1.42 -5.98
N ILE A 182 -31.51 -0.59 -4.95
CA ILE A 182 -31.68 -0.99 -3.53
C ILE A 182 -33.14 -1.35 -3.18
N ASN A 183 -34.13 -0.74 -3.85
CA ASN A 183 -35.54 -1.10 -3.73
C ASN A 183 -36.22 -1.03 -5.12
N PRO A 184 -36.27 -2.13 -5.90
CA PRO A 184 -37.03 -2.15 -7.15
C PRO A 184 -38.53 -2.04 -6.85
N VAL A 185 -39.20 -1.05 -7.43
CA VAL A 185 -40.58 -0.64 -7.08
C VAL A 185 -41.64 -1.73 -7.35
N ASN A 186 -41.32 -2.81 -8.07
CA ASN A 186 -42.27 -3.91 -8.35
C ASN A 186 -41.64 -5.32 -8.52
N GLY A 187 -40.55 -5.63 -7.81
CA GLY A 187 -40.07 -7.02 -7.68
C GLY A 187 -39.49 -7.71 -8.94
N MET A 188 -39.40 -7.02 -10.08
CA MET A 188 -38.68 -7.50 -11.27
C MET A 188 -37.67 -6.46 -11.76
N TYR A 189 -36.40 -6.86 -11.86
CA TYR A 189 -35.36 -6.08 -12.51
C TYR A 189 -35.37 -6.37 -14.01
N GLN A 190 -35.90 -5.46 -14.81
CA GLN A 190 -35.56 -5.37 -16.23
C GLN A 190 -34.29 -4.54 -16.34
N GLY A 191 -33.19 -5.20 -16.70
CA GLY A 191 -31.90 -4.54 -16.94
C GLY A 191 -31.93 -3.62 -18.17
N PRO A 192 -30.83 -2.90 -18.45
CA PRO A 192 -30.79 -1.92 -19.53
C PRO A 192 -31.07 -2.58 -20.90
N SER A 193 -32.21 -2.25 -21.51
CA SER A 193 -32.51 -2.64 -22.88
C SER A 193 -31.68 -1.81 -23.84
N ILE A 194 -30.53 -2.34 -24.26
CA ILE A 194 -29.72 -1.76 -25.34
C ILE A 194 -30.54 -1.84 -26.63
N PRO A 195 -30.76 -0.74 -27.36
CA PRO A 195 -31.39 -0.81 -28.68
C PRO A 195 -30.39 -1.36 -29.70
N SER A 196 -30.44 -2.67 -29.94
CA SER A 196 -29.61 -3.33 -30.95
C SER A 196 -29.98 -2.84 -32.36
N SER A 197 -29.05 -2.13 -33.00
CA SER A 197 -29.14 -1.81 -34.42
C SER A 197 -29.18 -3.07 -35.29
N GLN A 198 -29.93 -2.99 -36.39
CA GLN A 198 -30.24 -4.09 -37.29
C GLN A 198 -29.02 -4.65 -38.05
N THR A 199 -28.94 -5.97 -38.17
CA THR A 199 -28.61 -6.65 -39.44
C THR A 199 -29.38 -7.98 -39.54
N HIS A 200 -29.92 -8.28 -40.73
CA HIS A 200 -30.54 -9.58 -41.09
C HIS A 200 -29.47 -10.71 -41.13
N ILE A 201 -29.77 -12.02 -41.13
CA ILE A 201 -30.52 -12.81 -42.14
C ILE A 201 -30.93 -14.21 -41.55
N LYS A 202 -32.16 -14.66 -41.88
CA LYS A 202 -32.72 -16.04 -42.14
C LYS A 202 -31.89 -17.29 -41.75
N GLN A 203 -32.41 -18.46 -41.35
CA GLN A 203 -33.75 -19.12 -41.27
C GLN A 203 -33.57 -20.39 -40.38
N ASP A 204 -34.52 -21.31 -40.06
CA ASP A 204 -35.92 -21.58 -40.47
C ASP A 204 -36.79 -22.06 -39.26
N LYS A 205 -37.43 -23.25 -39.33
CA LYS A 205 -38.38 -23.84 -38.35
C LYS A 205 -37.86 -25.12 -37.66
N ILE A 206 -38.37 -25.43 -36.46
CA ILE A 206 -39.24 -26.59 -36.12
C ILE A 206 -39.45 -26.68 -34.58
N SER A 207 -40.64 -27.13 -34.17
CA SER A 207 -41.09 -27.49 -32.81
C SER A 207 -41.85 -28.83 -32.95
N PRO A 208 -42.14 -29.68 -31.92
CA PRO A 208 -42.22 -29.36 -30.49
C PRO A 208 -41.82 -30.44 -29.44
N GLU A 209 -42.01 -30.10 -28.15
CA GLU A 209 -42.39 -31.01 -27.02
C GLU A 209 -41.34 -32.01 -26.47
N PRO A 210 -41.52 -32.60 -25.25
CA PRO A 210 -40.45 -32.56 -24.24
C PRO A 210 -40.09 -33.91 -23.61
N THR A 211 -38.92 -34.00 -22.98
CA THR A 211 -38.70 -34.90 -21.82
C THR A 211 -37.38 -34.59 -21.09
N SER A 212 -37.45 -34.66 -19.75
CA SER A 212 -36.49 -35.09 -18.70
C SER A 212 -34.97 -35.26 -18.96
N VAL A 213 -34.20 -35.36 -17.86
CA VAL A 213 -32.73 -35.59 -17.74
C VAL A 213 -31.94 -34.27 -17.75
N GLU A 214 -31.03 -33.92 -16.82
CA GLU A 214 -30.40 -34.66 -15.68
C GLU A 214 -30.03 -33.73 -14.51
N LEU A 215 -29.70 -34.29 -13.34
CA LEU A 215 -29.09 -33.55 -12.23
C LEU A 215 -27.61 -33.24 -12.50
N GLY A 216 -27.28 -31.98 -12.76
CA GLY A 216 -25.89 -31.50 -12.82
C GLY A 216 -25.27 -31.33 -11.44
N ALA A 217 -24.23 -32.10 -11.15
CA ALA A 217 -23.57 -32.14 -9.85
C ALA A 217 -22.47 -31.05 -9.69
N GLU A 218 -22.46 -30.41 -8.52
CA GLU A 218 -21.31 -29.75 -7.85
C GLU A 218 -20.20 -29.04 -8.68
N CYS A 219 -20.27 -27.70 -8.73
CA CYS A 219 -19.08 -26.85 -8.91
C CYS A 219 -18.58 -26.32 -7.56
N ARG A 220 -17.50 -26.91 -7.03
CA ARG A 220 -16.70 -26.33 -5.95
C ARG A 220 -15.86 -25.19 -6.52
N GLU A 221 -15.73 -24.07 -5.80
CA GLU A 221 -14.91 -22.95 -6.25
C GLU A 221 -13.43 -23.33 -6.37
N LEU A 222 -12.84 -23.08 -7.53
CA LEU A 222 -11.45 -23.41 -7.83
C LEU A 222 -10.50 -22.36 -7.26
N THR A 223 -9.68 -22.77 -6.30
CA THR A 223 -8.50 -22.02 -5.87
C THR A 223 -7.43 -22.05 -6.96
N THR A 224 -7.36 -21.02 -7.81
CA THR A 224 -6.26 -20.87 -8.77
C THR A 224 -5.00 -20.38 -8.06
N SER A 225 -4.20 -21.32 -7.58
CA SER A 225 -2.79 -21.09 -7.28
C SER A 225 -2.01 -20.93 -8.59
N MET A 226 -1.56 -19.72 -8.92
CA MET A 226 -0.55 -19.55 -9.96
C MET A 226 0.86 -19.55 -9.35
N SER A 227 1.55 -20.67 -9.55
CA SER A 227 3.01 -20.71 -9.39
C SER A 227 3.67 -19.92 -10.52
N LEU A 228 4.65 -19.08 -10.19
CA LEU A 228 5.50 -18.38 -11.14
C LEU A 228 6.95 -18.48 -10.68
N THR A 229 7.58 -19.61 -11.00
CA THR A 229 9.03 -19.80 -10.88
C THR A 229 9.71 -19.41 -12.19
N GLN A 230 10.81 -18.64 -12.06
CA GLN A 230 11.86 -18.42 -13.07
C GLN A 230 11.47 -17.76 -14.40
N LEU A 231 11.92 -16.52 -14.62
CA LEU A 231 12.65 -16.12 -15.84
C LEU A 231 13.60 -14.94 -15.56
N ASP A 232 14.85 -15.13 -15.96
CA ASP A 232 15.96 -14.22 -16.26
C ASP A 232 16.27 -12.95 -15.44
N ASP A 233 17.49 -13.01 -14.90
CA ASP A 233 18.47 -11.93 -14.79
C ASP A 233 18.54 -11.04 -16.05
N ARG A 234 18.17 -9.76 -15.91
CA ARG A 234 18.78 -8.67 -16.67
C ARG A 234 18.61 -7.31 -15.99
N LEU A 235 19.72 -6.58 -15.95
CA LEU A 235 19.88 -5.25 -15.37
C LEU A 235 18.96 -4.22 -16.06
N ASP A 236 18.18 -3.47 -15.28
CA ASP A 236 17.65 -2.18 -15.74
C ASP A 236 17.55 -1.17 -14.58
N ALA A 237 18.42 -0.16 -14.62
CA ALA A 237 18.58 0.83 -13.55
C ALA A 237 17.65 2.03 -13.76
N ASN A 238 16.34 1.86 -13.55
CA ASN A 238 15.41 2.95 -13.20
C ASN A 238 14.00 2.44 -12.87
N ARG A 239 13.69 2.22 -11.58
CA ARG A 239 12.31 2.19 -11.08
C ARG A 239 12.16 3.10 -9.86
N PRO A 240 11.18 4.01 -9.82
CA PRO A 240 10.85 4.72 -8.60
C PRO A 240 10.29 3.75 -7.56
N MET A 241 10.66 3.95 -6.30
CA MET A 241 10.37 3.08 -5.15
C MET A 241 8.86 2.92 -4.89
N THR A 242 8.24 1.91 -5.51
CA THR A 242 6.98 1.36 -5.03
C THR A 242 7.27 0.41 -3.88
N LEU A 243 7.24 0.95 -2.66
CA LEU A 243 7.34 0.20 -1.41
C LEU A 243 6.12 -0.72 -1.24
N LEU A 244 6.17 -1.90 -1.87
CA LEU A 244 5.29 -3.00 -1.52
C LEU A 244 5.59 -3.40 -0.08
N VAL A 245 4.62 -3.14 0.81
CA VAL A 245 4.65 -3.57 2.21
C VAL A 245 4.67 -5.10 2.22
N PRO A 246 5.68 -5.76 2.82
CA PRO A 246 5.75 -7.22 2.81
C PRO A 246 4.56 -7.88 3.53
N ASP A 247 4.13 -9.04 3.03
CA ASP A 247 2.99 -9.79 3.57
C ASP A 247 3.27 -10.45 4.94
N THR A 248 4.52 -10.48 5.38
CA THR A 248 4.95 -10.97 6.70
C THR A 248 6.12 -10.16 7.26
N SER A 249 6.22 -10.08 8.59
CA SER A 249 7.42 -9.57 9.25
C SER A 249 8.59 -10.55 9.07
N TYR A 250 9.75 -10.08 8.59
CA TYR A 250 10.91 -10.93 8.34
C TYR A 250 12.20 -10.40 8.96
N SER A 251 12.99 -11.32 9.49
CA SER A 251 14.32 -11.07 10.04
C SER A 251 15.24 -12.18 9.58
N SER A 252 16.30 -11.85 8.85
CA SER A 252 17.24 -12.81 8.26
C SER A 252 18.19 -13.48 9.28
N SER A 253 17.60 -14.03 10.35
CA SER A 253 18.17 -15.09 11.18
C SER A 253 17.54 -16.46 10.86
N GLU A 254 16.51 -16.49 10.01
CA GLU A 254 15.87 -17.69 9.49
C GLU A 254 16.30 -17.85 8.02
N GLY A 255 17.06 -18.91 7.72
CA GLY A 255 17.67 -19.14 6.40
C GLY A 255 19.19 -18.99 6.45
N GLU A 256 19.87 -20.14 6.42
CA GLU A 256 21.33 -20.27 6.41
C GLU A 256 21.84 -20.06 4.98
N ASP A 257 22.69 -19.05 4.80
CA ASP A 257 23.80 -18.96 3.84
C ASP A 257 24.36 -17.53 3.95
N ASP A 258 25.52 -17.39 4.62
CA ASP A 258 26.22 -16.11 4.71
C ASP A 258 26.79 -15.78 3.31
N PHE A 259 26.02 -15.06 2.49
CA PHE A 259 26.48 -14.54 1.21
C PHE A 259 27.69 -13.64 1.44
N TYR A 260 28.86 -14.11 1.00
CA TYR A 260 30.15 -13.47 1.18
C TYR A 260 30.14 -12.11 0.46
N ASP A 261 30.07 -11.02 1.22
CA ASP A 261 30.12 -9.66 0.67
C ASP A 261 31.55 -9.44 0.14
N ALA A 262 31.72 -9.44 -1.18
CA ALA A 262 33.04 -9.47 -1.83
C ALA A 262 33.89 -8.20 -1.59
N ASP A 263 33.32 -7.19 -0.92
CA ASP A 263 33.99 -5.95 -0.50
C ASP A 263 34.80 -6.12 0.81
N ASP A 264 34.55 -7.15 1.63
CA ASP A 264 35.28 -7.42 2.89
C ASP A 264 36.57 -8.24 2.66
N GLU A 265 37.52 -7.69 1.90
CA GLU A 265 38.91 -8.17 1.87
C GLU A 265 39.63 -7.73 3.17
N PRO A 266 40.15 -8.64 4.01
CA PRO A 266 40.93 -8.25 5.18
C PRO A 266 42.28 -7.69 4.74
N THR A 267 42.47 -6.38 4.92
CA THR A 267 43.73 -5.69 4.61
C THR A 267 44.93 -6.41 5.23
N ARG A 268 45.75 -7.06 4.40
CA ARG A 268 46.99 -7.73 4.86
C ARG A 268 47.88 -6.70 5.56
N PRO A 269 48.44 -6.99 6.76
CA PRO A 269 49.39 -6.11 7.40
C PRO A 269 50.67 -6.03 6.55
N ALA A 270 51.14 -4.80 6.30
CA ALA A 270 52.38 -4.57 5.57
C ALA A 270 53.60 -5.08 6.36
N PRO A 271 54.64 -5.62 5.69
CA PRO A 271 55.87 -6.04 6.37
C PRO A 271 56.63 -4.82 6.94
N PRO A 272 57.34 -4.97 8.07
CA PRO A 272 58.07 -3.87 8.69
C PRO A 272 59.26 -3.40 7.84
N ALA A 273 59.46 -2.08 7.80
CA ALA A 273 60.56 -1.45 7.07
C ALA A 273 61.94 -1.73 7.73
N PRO A 274 63.03 -1.82 6.96
CA PRO A 274 64.36 -2.03 7.51
C PRO A 274 64.87 -0.77 8.22
N SER A 275 65.35 -0.96 9.45
CA SER A 275 65.97 0.09 10.27
C SER A 275 67.36 0.47 9.72
N LEU A 276 67.51 1.72 9.26
CA LEU A 276 68.81 2.32 8.97
C LEU A 276 69.57 2.56 10.28
N ALA A 277 70.59 1.75 10.53
CA ALA A 277 71.58 2.00 11.57
C ALA A 277 72.47 3.20 11.17
N THR A 278 72.70 4.11 12.11
CA THR A 278 73.68 5.19 11.97
C THR A 278 75.05 4.69 12.39
N GLY A 279 76.05 4.85 11.53
CA GLY A 279 77.45 4.45 11.77
C GLY A 279 78.34 4.94 10.64
#